data_AF-A0A7C9FKP8-F1
#
_entry.id   AF-A0A7C9FKP8-F1
#
_cell.length_a   1.000
_cell.length_b   1.000
_cell.length_c   1.000
_cell.angle_alpha   90.00
_cell.angle_beta   90.00
_cell.angle_gamma   90.00
#
_symmetry.space_group_name_H-M   'P 1'
#
loop_
_entity.id
_entity.type
_entity.pdbx_description
1 polymer ?
#
loop_
_entity_poly.entity_id
_entity_poly.type
_entity_poly.pdbx_seq_one_letter_code
_entity_poly.pdbx_strand_id
1 'polypeptide(L)'
;MNETTTGPDLEACGWYVRTKRTDVDTAGWLVADCSTSPHGKEYARLFAASPKLLAASRSFLDAWDDGLEFVTDEYLSNLRAAIALAMQAPAEAPHQVQHVTIAGVNR
;
A
#
# COMPACT_ATOMS: atom_id res chain seq x y z
N MET A 1 17.71 -13.76 -17.68
CA MET A 1 16.64 -13.95 -16.67
C MET A 1 16.98 -13.03 -15.52
N ASN A 2 16.57 -11.76 -15.62
CA ASN A 2 16.78 -10.81 -14.53
C ASN A 2 15.68 -11.09 -13.51
N GLU A 3 16.04 -11.72 -12.39
CA GLU A 3 15.18 -11.74 -11.22
C GLU A 3 15.00 -10.28 -10.79
N THR A 4 13.90 -9.67 -11.20
CA THR A 4 13.35 -8.52 -10.50
C THR A 4 13.03 -9.05 -9.11
N THR A 5 13.94 -8.86 -8.15
CA THR A 5 13.78 -9.25 -6.75
C THR A 5 12.66 -8.40 -6.18
N THR A 6 11.43 -8.75 -6.55
CA THR A 6 10.23 -8.05 -6.14
C THR A 6 10.08 -8.45 -4.69
N GLY A 7 10.38 -7.51 -3.78
CA GLY A 7 10.21 -7.74 -2.35
C GLY A 7 8.79 -8.21 -2.04
N PRO A 8 8.54 -8.74 -0.83
CA PRO A 8 7.21 -9.24 -0.47
C PRO A 8 6.15 -8.18 -0.72
N ASP A 9 4.97 -8.61 -1.20
CA ASP A 9 3.82 -7.73 -1.32
C ASP A 9 3.53 -7.07 0.03
N LEU A 10 3.32 -5.76 0.04
CA LEU A 10 3.07 -4.99 1.25
C LEU A 10 1.62 -4.50 1.30
N GLU A 11 1.10 -4.34 2.51
CA GLU A 11 -0.20 -3.75 2.78
C GLU A 11 -0.14 -2.72 3.91
N ALA A 12 -0.91 -1.66 3.77
CA ALA A 12 -1.09 -0.65 4.81
C ALA A 12 -2.24 -1.04 5.75
N CYS A 13 -1.94 -1.15 7.04
CA CYS A 13 -2.88 -1.49 8.11
C CYS A 13 -2.98 -0.30 9.07
N GLY A 14 -3.71 0.74 8.67
CA GLY A 14 -3.77 2.00 9.41
C GLY A 14 -2.42 2.71 9.36
N TRP A 15 -1.73 2.86 10.49
CA TRP A 15 -0.40 3.46 10.57
C TRP A 15 0.75 2.49 10.30
N TYR A 16 0.45 1.19 10.18
CA TYR A 16 1.46 0.15 10.05
C TYR A 16 1.58 -0.33 8.61
N VAL A 17 2.77 -0.73 8.20
CA VAL A 17 3.00 -1.47 6.96
C VAL A 17 3.35 -2.90 7.32
N ARG A 18 2.71 -3.86 6.66
CA ARG A 18 2.97 -5.28 6.86
C ARG A 18 3.24 -5.98 5.53
N THR A 19 3.85 -7.15 5.58
CA THR A 19 3.76 -8.10 4.47
C THR A 19 2.30 -8.51 4.31
N LYS A 20 1.87 -8.71 3.05
CA LYS A 20 0.51 -9.09 2.70
C LYS A 20 0.17 -10.41 3.36
N ARG A 21 -0.99 -10.44 4.02
CA ARG A 21 -1.51 -11.64 4.67
C ARG A 21 -1.84 -12.70 3.63
N THR A 22 -1.52 -13.95 3.96
CA THR A 22 -1.83 -15.14 3.17
C THR A 22 -2.63 -16.11 4.03
N ASP A 23 -3.10 -17.20 3.43
CA ASP A 23 -3.71 -18.33 4.12
C ASP A 23 -2.74 -19.03 5.10
N VAL A 24 -1.44 -18.99 4.78
CA VAL A 24 -0.37 -19.58 5.60
C VAL A 24 0.21 -18.59 6.63
N ASP A 25 0.21 -17.29 6.32
CA ASP A 25 0.61 -16.20 7.21
C ASP A 25 -0.52 -15.18 7.32
N THR A 26 -1.46 -15.48 8.21
CA THR A 26 -2.67 -14.67 8.42
C THR A 26 -2.39 -13.38 9.19
N ALA A 27 -1.19 -13.19 9.74
CA ALA A 27 -0.83 -12.01 10.53
C ALA A 27 -0.03 -10.99 9.71
N GLY A 28 0.87 -11.46 8.85
CA GLY A 28 1.83 -10.63 8.14
C GLY A 28 2.86 -10.02 9.08
N TRP A 29 4.11 -9.91 8.61
CA TRP A 29 5.21 -9.35 9.37
C TRP A 29 5.14 -7.83 9.37
N LEU A 30 5.37 -7.20 10.52
CA LEU A 30 5.47 -5.75 10.61
C LEU A 30 6.75 -5.27 9.91
N VAL A 31 6.60 -4.40 8.93
CA VAL A 31 7.68 -3.83 8.11
C VAL A 31 7.98 -2.40 8.51
N ALA A 32 6.94 -1.60 8.81
CA ALA A 32 7.12 -0.22 9.25
C ALA A 32 6.01 0.23 10.20
N ASP A 33 6.34 1.18 11.08
CA ASP A 33 5.41 1.91 11.94
C ASP A 33 5.49 3.40 11.62
N CYS A 34 4.41 3.95 11.08
CA CYS A 34 4.30 5.35 10.71
C CYS A 34 3.52 6.18 11.75
N SER A 35 3.18 5.63 12.92
CA SER A 35 2.31 6.25 13.94
C SER A 35 2.85 7.54 14.56
N THR A 36 4.16 7.80 14.42
CA THR A 36 4.82 9.02 14.92
C THR A 36 4.45 10.27 14.13
N SER A 37 3.89 10.12 12.93
CA SER A 37 3.43 11.23 12.09
C SER A 37 1.90 11.39 12.15
N PRO A 38 1.38 12.63 12.22
CA PRO A 38 -0.06 12.87 12.04
C PRO A 38 -0.58 12.40 10.68
N HIS A 39 0.30 12.33 9.67
CA HIS A 39 0.01 11.79 8.33
C HIS A 39 0.38 10.32 8.19
N GLY A 40 0.65 9.62 9.29
CA GLY A 40 1.25 8.28 9.24
C GLY A 40 0.42 7.23 8.50
N LYS A 41 -0.91 7.36 8.44
CA LYS A 41 -1.75 6.49 7.61
C LYS A 41 -1.50 6.68 6.12
N GLU A 42 -1.33 7.93 5.70
CA GLU A 42 -0.98 8.26 4.32
C GLU A 42 0.43 7.75 4.00
N TYR A 43 1.38 7.92 4.92
CA TYR A 43 2.74 7.41 4.74
C TYR A 43 2.79 5.89 4.67
N ALA A 44 2.05 5.18 5.51
CA ALA A 44 1.94 3.72 5.44
C ALA A 44 1.38 3.26 4.09
N ARG A 45 0.33 3.93 3.59
CA ARG A 45 -0.25 3.67 2.25
C ARG A 45 0.76 3.86 1.13
N LEU A 46 1.44 5.01 1.11
CA LEU A 46 2.46 5.31 0.10
C LEU A 46 3.64 4.34 0.17
N PHE A 47 4.09 4.01 1.38
CA PHE A 47 5.16 3.04 1.59
C PHE A 47 4.76 1.66 1.05
N ALA A 48 3.57 1.16 1.39
CA ALA A 48 3.09 -0.14 0.92
C ALA A 48 2.96 -0.20 -0.62
N ALA A 49 2.63 0.91 -1.27
CA ALA A 49 2.55 1.01 -2.72
C ALA A 49 3.93 1.11 -3.42
N SER A 50 4.95 1.60 -2.71
CA SER A 50 6.24 1.98 -3.30
C SER A 50 6.98 0.86 -4.04
N PRO A 51 7.01 -0.41 -3.60
CA PRO A 51 7.75 -1.45 -4.31
C PRO A 51 7.14 -1.77 -5.68
N LYS A 52 5.81 -1.81 -5.76
CA LYS A 52 5.08 -2.04 -7.02
C LYS A 52 5.24 -0.87 -7.97
N LEU A 53 5.20 0.36 -7.45
CA LEU A 53 5.44 1.55 -8.25
C LEU A 53 6.86 1.56 -8.83
N LEU A 54 7.88 1.30 -8.00
CA LEU A 54 9.28 1.23 -8.47
C LEU A 54 9.46 0.16 -9.55
N ALA A 55 8.92 -1.05 -9.33
CA ALA A 55 9.02 -2.13 -10.31
C ALA A 55 8.35 -1.77 -11.64
N ALA A 56 7.10 -1.27 -11.60
CA ALA A 56 6.36 -0.90 -12.80
C ALA A 56 7.01 0.29 -13.55
N SER A 57 7.49 1.30 -12.82
CA SER A 57 8.22 2.42 -13.43
C SER A 57 9.53 1.98 -14.07
N ARG A 58 10.27 1.06 -13.45
CA ARG A 58 11.51 0.52 -14.01
C ARG A 58 11.25 -0.29 -15.28
N SER A 59 10.28 -1.22 -15.25
CA SER A 59 9.89 -1.96 -16.45
C SER A 59 9.44 -1.05 -17.60
N PHE A 60 8.72 0.03 -17.28
CA PHE A 60 8.31 1.00 -18.28
C PHE A 60 9.50 1.78 -18.85
N LEU A 61 10.46 2.20 -18.02
CA LEU A 61 11.67 2.90 -18.49
C LEU A 61 12.55 2.00 -19.35
N ASP A 62 12.78 0.76 -18.92
CA ASP A 62 13.55 -0.22 -19.71
C ASP A 62 12.90 -0.41 -21.10
N ALA A 63 11.57 -0.58 -21.16
CA ALA A 63 10.84 -0.69 -22.43
C ALA A 63 10.86 0.61 -23.26
N TRP A 64 10.88 1.78 -22.61
CA TRP A 64 10.98 3.07 -23.30
C TRP A 64 12.37 3.24 -23.94
N ASP A 65 13.43 2.87 -23.23
CA ASP A 65 14.81 2.95 -23.71
C ASP A 65 15.08 1.96 -24.86
N ASP A 66 14.46 0.79 -24.83
CA ASP A 66 14.49 -0.19 -25.93
C ASP A 66 13.68 0.27 -27.17
N GLY A 67 12.80 1.26 -27.00
CA GLY A 67 12.03 1.90 -28.05
C GLY A 67 10.52 1.83 -27.82
N LEU A 68 9.81 2.90 -28.18
CA LEU A 68 8.36 3.05 -27.98
C LEU A 68 7.49 1.92 -28.57
N GLU A 69 7.99 1.20 -29.57
CA GLU A 69 7.30 0.04 -30.16
C GLU A 69 7.24 -1.18 -29.23
N PHE A 70 8.13 -1.25 -28.23
CA PHE A 70 8.19 -2.32 -27.24
C PHE A 70 7.38 -2.01 -25.98
N VAL A 71 6.85 -0.79 -25.86
CA VAL A 71 5.89 -0.42 -24.80
C VAL A 71 4.54 -1.06 -25.13
N THR A 72 4.33 -2.24 -24.58
CA THR A 72 3.05 -2.97 -24.68
C THR A 72 1.97 -2.35 -23.78
N ASP A 73 0.72 -2.67 -24.09
CA ASP A 73 -0.44 -2.34 -23.24
C ASP A 73 -0.29 -2.88 -21.82
N GLU A 74 0.45 -3.98 -21.64
CA GLU A 74 0.73 -4.58 -20.35
C GLU A 74 1.59 -3.67 -19.46
N TYR A 75 2.69 -3.11 -19.99
CA TYR A 75 3.53 -2.17 -19.24
C TYR A 75 2.74 -0.93 -18.82
N LEU A 76 1.93 -0.40 -19.73
CA LEU A 76 1.10 0.77 -19.45
C LEU A 76 0.03 0.46 -18.40
N SER A 77 -0.60 -0.72 -18.48
CA SER A 77 -1.59 -1.20 -17.50
C SER A 77 -0.98 -1.38 -16.11
N ASN A 78 0.19 -2.01 -16.04
CA ASN A 78 0.92 -2.24 -14.79
C ASN A 78 1.32 -0.92 -14.12
N LEU A 79 1.83 0.05 -14.90
CA LEU A 79 2.15 1.38 -14.40
C LEU A 79 0.91 2.11 -13.88
N ARG A 80 -0.20 2.07 -14.61
CA ARG A 80 -1.49 2.66 -14.18
C ARG A 80 -2.01 2.03 -12.89
N ALA A 81 -1.95 0.70 -12.77
CA ALA A 81 -2.38 -0.01 -11.57
C ALA A 81 -1.52 0.38 -10.34
N ALA A 82 -0.20 0.49 -10.53
CA ALA A 82 0.70 0.92 -9.46
C ALA A 82 0.46 2.38 -9.03
N ILE A 83 0.22 3.28 -9.99
CA ILE A 83 -0.18 4.68 -9.71
C ILE A 83 -1.51 4.72 -8.96
N ALA A 84 -2.51 3.94 -9.39
CA ALA A 84 -3.81 3.89 -8.74
C ALA A 84 -3.70 3.42 -7.28
N LEU A 85 -2.85 2.42 -7.01
CA LEU A 85 -2.55 1.97 -5.66
C LEU A 85 -1.91 3.09 -4.81
N ALA A 86 -0.96 3.83 -5.38
CA ALA A 86 -0.32 4.96 -4.71
C ALA A 86 -1.24 6.18 -4.52
N MET A 87 -2.30 6.32 -5.32
CA MET A 87 -3.26 7.43 -5.26
C MET A 87 -4.57 7.12 -4.52
N GLN A 88 -4.75 5.87 -4.08
CA GLN A 88 -5.96 5.40 -3.41
C GLN A 88 -6.34 6.29 -2.21
N ALA A 89 -7.59 6.76 -2.09
CA ALA A 89 -7.95 7.69 -1.03
C ALA A 89 -7.54 7.18 0.38
N PRO A 90 -7.09 8.05 1.30
CA PRO A 90 -6.80 7.64 2.67
C PRO A 90 -8.02 6.92 3.27
N ALA A 91 -7.77 5.81 3.97
CA ALA A 91 -8.84 5.14 4.70
C ALA A 91 -9.49 6.13 5.68
N GLU A 92 -10.83 6.17 5.68
CA GLU A 92 -11.61 7.09 6.50
C GLU A 92 -11.15 7.02 7.97
N ALA A 93 -11.01 8.19 8.60
CA ALA A 93 -10.62 8.23 9.99
C ALA A 93 -11.66 7.46 10.83
N PRO A 94 -11.24 6.62 11.80
CA PRO A 94 -12.19 5.96 12.67
C PRO A 94 -13.04 7.02 13.36
N HIS A 95 -14.34 6.80 13.43
CA HIS A 95 -15.26 7.65 14.17
C HIS A 95 -14.70 7.91 15.57
N GLN A 96 -14.76 9.19 15.99
CA GLN A 96 -14.34 9.57 17.34
C GLN A 96 -15.09 8.69 18.36
N VAL A 97 -14.33 8.06 19.26
CA VAL A 97 -14.93 7.21 20.31
C VAL A 97 -15.85 8.06 21.16
N GLN A 98 -17.16 7.78 21.08
CA GLN A 98 -18.15 8.43 21.93
C GLN A 98 -18.20 7.68 23.26
N HIS A 99 -17.71 8.32 24.33
CA HIS A 99 -17.93 7.85 25.68
C HIS A 99 -19.34 8.24 26.11
N VAL A 100 -20.22 7.24 26.27
CA VAL A 100 -21.53 7.43 26.88
C VAL A 100 -21.51 6.94 28.32
N THR A 101 -21.85 7.82 29.26
CA THR A 101 -22.06 7.45 30.66
C THR A 101 -23.53 7.08 30.83
N ILE A 102 -23.82 5.79 31.05
CA ILE A 102 -25.17 5.33 31.38
C ILE A 102 -25.36 5.52 32.88
N ALA A 103 -26.06 6.59 33.28
CA ALA A 103 -26.51 6.75 34.65
C ALA A 103 -27.57 5.68 34.97
N GLY A 104 -27.39 4.99 36.09
CA GLY A 104 -28.11 3.77 36.47
C GLY A 104 -29.63 3.88 36.37
N VAL A 105 -30.22 2.81 35.84
CA VAL A 105 -31.67 2.54 35.85
C VAL A 105 -32.15 2.53 37.30
N ASN A 106 -33.01 3.48 37.68
CA ASN A 106 -33.76 3.46 38.94
C ASN A 106 -34.57 2.16 39.00
N ARG A 107 -34.26 1.29 39.97
CA ARG A 107 -35.07 0.11 40.32
C ARG A 107 -36.10 0.48 41.36
#